data_AF-A0A931N178-F1
#
_entry.id   AF-A0A931N178-F1
#
_cell.length_a   1.000
_cell.length_b   1.000
_cell.length_c   1.000
_cell.angle_alpha   90.00
_cell.angle_beta   90.00
_cell.angle_gamma   90.00
#
_symmetry.space_group_name_H-M   'P 1'
#
loop_
_entity.id
_entity.type
_entity.pdbx_description
1 polymer ?
#
loop_
_entity_poly.entity_id
_entity_poly.type
_entity_poly.pdbx_seq_one_letter_code
_entity_poly.pdbx_strand_id
1 'polypeptide(L)'
;MNGVDCALAAPSHPAVRAIGTVARRGVVVGGRVLQSSARCTVVRSAHDKRQGWDHYLARAGVLEVIAKVSDATSARLTEGFLATRGGPTLDLESITAGLVNDIGMRRLGRAPLRAGTTRLRWAARIGDVDSPRVSFRLLDDVVRAALIVVPSEPELMDAQRFCEDLAVHDWLLTVLTDAIERADLAGPASPEATEIIAPVLQHLAHLWLPEAHTPPELRGLWTQLQADAALTAEWRNSVAHLRNRVMMAMWSATRPNRIGYEV
;
A
#
# COMPACT_ATOMS: atom_id res chain seq x y z
N MET A 1 8.63 -6.35 -16.61
CA MET A 1 9.92 -6.11 -15.94
C MET A 1 10.57 -4.93 -16.63
N ASN A 2 11.30 -4.10 -15.90
CA ASN A 2 11.91 -2.89 -16.45
C ASN A 2 13.41 -2.91 -16.09
N GLY A 3 14.28 -2.75 -17.09
CA GLY A 3 15.72 -2.60 -16.86
C GLY A 3 16.04 -1.19 -16.35
N VAL A 4 16.94 -1.08 -15.37
CA VAL A 4 17.32 0.20 -14.77
C VAL A 4 18.84 0.28 -14.54
N ASP A 5 19.38 1.48 -14.70
CA ASP A 5 20.75 1.87 -14.33
C ASP A 5 20.61 3.23 -13.64
N CYS A 6 20.70 3.25 -12.31
CA CYS A 6 20.29 4.39 -11.50
C CYS A 6 21.14 4.55 -10.24
N ALA A 7 21.02 5.70 -9.59
CA ALA A 7 21.52 5.89 -8.24
C ALA A 7 20.49 5.41 -7.20
N LEU A 8 20.97 4.81 -6.11
CA LEU A 8 20.17 4.54 -4.93
C LEU A 8 20.40 5.65 -3.90
N ALA A 9 19.33 6.06 -3.22
CA ALA A 9 19.40 7.04 -2.15
C ALA A 9 20.13 6.43 -0.94
N ALA A 10 21.22 7.08 -0.52
CA ALA A 10 22.01 6.71 0.64
C ALA A 10 22.36 8.00 1.42
N PRO A 11 21.68 8.30 2.54
CA PRO A 11 21.94 9.51 3.30
C PRO A 11 23.40 9.59 3.75
N SER A 12 23.98 10.79 3.65
CA SER A 12 25.34 11.09 4.10
C SER A 12 26.44 10.21 3.48
N HIS A 13 26.21 9.69 2.26
CA HIS A 13 27.17 8.85 1.55
C HIS A 13 27.15 9.10 0.04
N PRO A 14 28.26 8.85 -0.70
CA PRO A 14 28.24 8.90 -2.16
C PRO A 14 27.13 8.03 -2.74
N ALA A 15 26.51 8.53 -3.81
CA ALA A 15 25.43 7.85 -4.52
C ALA A 15 25.83 6.41 -4.88
N VAL A 16 25.02 5.45 -4.46
CA VAL A 16 25.26 4.03 -4.71
C VAL A 16 24.66 3.68 -6.06
N ARG A 17 25.49 3.49 -7.09
CA ARG A 17 24.99 3.10 -8.41
C ARG A 17 24.56 1.63 -8.40
N ALA A 18 23.38 1.36 -8.95
CA ALA A 18 22.83 0.03 -9.08
C ALA A 18 22.29 -0.21 -10.49
N ILE A 19 22.50 -1.42 -10.99
CA ILE A 19 22.11 -1.83 -12.35
C ILE A 19 21.37 -3.16 -12.25
N GLY A 20 20.26 -3.27 -12.97
CA GLY A 20 19.53 -4.52 -12.99
C GLY A 20 18.12 -4.35 -13.49
N THR A 21 17.18 -5.05 -12.86
CA THR A 21 15.78 -5.04 -13.25
C THR A 21 14.85 -4.85 -12.08
N VAL A 22 13.68 -4.27 -12.36
CA VAL A 22 12.57 -4.10 -11.43
C VAL A 22 11.45 -5.08 -11.80
N ALA A 23 11.02 -5.87 -10.82
CA ALA A 23 9.85 -6.72 -10.94
C ALA A 23 8.61 -5.86 -10.67
N ARG A 24 7.57 -6.04 -11.49
CA ARG A 24 6.28 -5.34 -11.36
C ARG A 24 5.14 -6.34 -11.40
N ARG A 25 4.07 -6.09 -10.65
CA ARG A 25 2.93 -6.99 -10.52
C ARG A 25 1.64 -6.17 -10.43
N GLY A 26 0.61 -6.61 -11.14
CA GLY A 26 -0.75 -6.09 -11.03
C GLY A 26 -1.67 -7.17 -10.49
N VAL A 27 -2.53 -6.84 -9.53
CA VAL A 27 -3.49 -7.75 -8.92
C VAL A 27 -4.84 -7.06 -8.80
N VAL A 28 -5.92 -7.80 -9.05
CA VAL A 28 -7.28 -7.35 -8.73
C VAL A 28 -7.73 -8.05 -7.46
N VAL A 29 -7.84 -7.31 -6.36
CA VAL A 29 -8.25 -7.83 -5.05
C VAL A 29 -9.78 -7.80 -4.96
N GLY A 30 -10.38 -8.94 -4.58
CA GLY A 30 -11.83 -9.10 -4.47
C GLY A 30 -12.61 -8.86 -5.77
N GLY A 31 -11.94 -8.86 -6.93
CA GLY A 31 -12.55 -8.48 -8.20
C GLY A 31 -12.89 -6.98 -8.33
N ARG A 32 -12.46 -6.13 -7.38
CA ARG A 32 -12.87 -4.71 -7.30
C ARG A 32 -11.72 -3.73 -7.23
N VAL A 33 -10.64 -4.09 -6.55
CA VAL A 33 -9.53 -3.16 -6.25
C VAL A 33 -8.34 -3.51 -7.12
N LEU A 34 -7.92 -2.59 -7.99
CA LEU A 34 -6.68 -2.75 -8.75
C LEU A 34 -5.49 -2.28 -7.89
N GLN A 35 -4.55 -3.19 -7.65
CA GLN A 35 -3.28 -2.88 -7.01
C GLN A 35 -2.13 -3.13 -7.99
N SER A 36 -1.18 -2.20 -8.03
CA SER A 36 0.09 -2.32 -8.74
C SER A 36 1.24 -2.20 -7.76
N SER A 37 2.18 -3.15 -7.81
CA SER A 37 3.39 -3.16 -7.00
C SER A 37 4.63 -3.26 -7.90
N ALA A 38 5.72 -2.65 -7.45
CA ALA A 38 7.04 -2.81 -8.04
C ALA A 38 8.05 -3.01 -6.92
N ARG A 39 9.01 -3.91 -7.14
CA ARG A 39 10.08 -4.18 -6.19
C ARG A 39 11.38 -4.55 -6.88
N CYS A 40 12.45 -4.39 -6.14
CA CYS A 40 13.73 -4.97 -6.46
C CYS A 40 14.48 -5.36 -5.18
N THR A 41 15.27 -6.42 -5.26
CA THR A 41 16.23 -6.80 -4.23
C THR A 41 17.58 -6.25 -4.62
N VAL A 42 18.19 -5.46 -3.72
CA VAL A 42 19.51 -4.89 -3.93
C VAL A 42 20.55 -5.86 -3.38
N VAL A 43 21.46 -6.30 -4.23
CA VAL A 43 22.55 -7.22 -3.88
C VAL A 43 23.89 -6.62 -4.25
N ARG A 44 24.96 -7.05 -3.56
CA ARG A 44 26.32 -6.77 -3.99
C ARG A 44 26.61 -7.57 -5.27
N SER A 45 27.19 -6.93 -6.28
CA SER A 45 27.62 -7.66 -7.49
C SER A 45 28.76 -8.61 -7.14
N ALA A 46 28.74 -9.80 -7.74
CA ALA A 46 29.87 -10.72 -7.71
C ALA A 46 31.03 -10.25 -8.61
N HIS A 47 30.77 -9.27 -9.48
CA HIS A 47 31.73 -8.73 -10.44
C HIS A 47 32.10 -7.29 -10.09
N ASP A 48 33.39 -6.96 -10.22
CA ASP A 48 33.88 -5.59 -10.02
C ASP A 48 33.60 -4.65 -11.20
N LYS A 49 32.93 -5.16 -12.24
CA LYS A 49 32.60 -4.44 -13.47
C LYS A 49 31.15 -4.69 -13.87
N ARG A 50 30.55 -3.70 -14.54
CA ARG A 50 29.23 -3.82 -15.15
C ARG A 50 29.20 -4.97 -16.17
N GLN A 51 28.12 -5.73 -16.15
CA GLN A 51 27.87 -6.83 -17.09
C GLN A 51 27.03 -6.36 -18.29
N GLY A 52 26.92 -7.21 -19.32
CA GLY A 52 25.99 -7.00 -20.44
C GLY A 52 24.53 -7.07 -19.98
N TRP A 53 23.60 -6.54 -20.78
CA TRP A 53 22.17 -6.55 -20.41
C TRP A 53 21.58 -7.96 -20.25
N ASP A 54 22.07 -8.94 -21.00
CA ASP A 54 21.60 -10.34 -20.89
C ASP A 54 21.74 -10.90 -19.47
N HIS A 55 22.82 -10.54 -18.77
CA HIS A 55 23.05 -10.90 -17.36
C HIS A 55 21.94 -10.36 -16.44
N TYR A 56 21.59 -9.09 -16.59
CA TYR A 56 20.59 -8.43 -15.77
C TYR A 56 19.17 -8.88 -16.13
N LEU A 57 18.88 -9.04 -17.42
CA LEU A 57 17.57 -9.44 -17.91
C LEU A 57 17.21 -10.87 -17.51
N ALA A 58 18.19 -11.73 -17.28
CA ALA A 58 17.97 -13.07 -16.73
C ALA A 58 17.57 -13.07 -15.24
N ARG A 59 17.69 -11.95 -14.52
CA ARG A 59 17.52 -11.84 -13.07
C ARG A 59 16.43 -10.84 -12.71
N ALA A 60 15.18 -11.29 -12.78
CA ALA A 60 14.03 -10.43 -12.57
C ALA A 60 13.94 -9.85 -11.14
N GLY A 61 13.86 -8.53 -11.04
CA GLY A 61 13.70 -7.84 -9.76
C GLY A 61 14.98 -7.82 -8.92
N VAL A 62 16.16 -7.95 -9.54
CA VAL A 62 17.46 -7.86 -8.85
C VAL A 62 18.21 -6.63 -9.36
N LEU A 63 18.71 -5.81 -8.44
CA LEU A 63 19.66 -4.73 -8.72
C LEU A 63 21.01 -5.06 -8.10
N GLU A 64 22.06 -4.96 -8.89
CA GLU A 64 23.43 -5.19 -8.44
C GLU A 64 24.14 -3.86 -8.19
N VAL A 65 24.77 -3.77 -7.03
CA VAL A 65 25.66 -2.67 -6.65
C VAL A 65 27.11 -3.10 -6.86
N ILE A 66 27.85 -2.34 -7.66
CA ILE A 66 29.28 -2.60 -7.96
C ILE A 66 30.19 -1.95 -6.89
N ALA A 67 29.68 -0.99 -6.13
CA ALA A 67 30.43 -0.31 -5.08
C ALA A 67 30.71 -1.21 -3.86
N LYS A 68 31.70 -0.83 -3.05
CA LYS A 68 31.98 -1.47 -1.76
C LYS A 68 30.74 -1.39 -0.85
N VAL A 69 30.31 -2.54 -0.35
CA VAL A 69 29.20 -2.68 0.60
C VAL A 69 29.78 -2.93 2.00
N SER A 70 29.33 -2.17 2.98
CA SER A 70 29.54 -2.41 4.42
C SER A 70 28.25 -2.87 5.10
N ASP A 71 28.34 -3.35 6.35
CA ASP A 71 27.17 -3.81 7.13
C ASP A 71 26.09 -2.74 7.29
N ALA A 72 26.50 -1.46 7.40
CA ALA A 72 25.57 -0.32 7.49
C ALA A 72 24.91 0.06 6.15
N THR A 73 25.26 -0.59 5.05
CA THR A 73 24.76 -0.21 3.71
C THR A 73 23.28 -0.54 3.55
N SER A 74 22.82 -1.69 4.05
CA SER A 74 21.41 -2.07 3.98
C SER A 74 20.53 -1.05 4.70
N ALA A 75 20.88 -0.71 5.95
CA ALA A 75 20.17 0.29 6.74
C ALA A 75 20.08 1.64 6.01
N ARG A 76 21.21 2.16 5.52
CA ARG A 76 21.26 3.44 4.80
C ARG A 76 20.44 3.44 3.51
N LEU A 77 20.47 2.36 2.74
CA LEU A 77 19.67 2.25 1.51
C LEU A 77 18.18 2.19 1.83
N THR A 78 17.77 1.44 2.87
CA THR A 78 16.36 1.41 3.28
C THR A 78 15.86 2.75 3.79
N GLU A 79 16.65 3.44 4.62
CA GLU A 79 16.32 4.76 5.13
C GLU A 79 16.26 5.80 4.00
N GLY A 80 17.27 5.82 3.13
CA GLY A 80 17.33 6.72 1.99
C GLY A 80 16.14 6.53 1.05
N PHE A 81 15.79 5.29 0.72
CA PHE A 81 14.64 5.00 -0.12
C PHE A 81 13.34 5.51 0.50
N LEU A 82 13.10 5.27 1.79
CA LEU A 82 11.89 5.72 2.48
C LEU A 82 11.83 7.25 2.63
N ALA A 83 12.97 7.91 2.83
CA ALA A 83 13.06 9.37 2.98
C ALA A 83 13.00 10.14 1.65
N THR A 84 13.21 9.48 0.51
CA THR A 84 13.26 10.13 -0.81
C THR A 84 11.91 10.76 -1.18
N ARG A 85 11.93 12.02 -1.65
CA ARG A 85 10.73 12.77 -2.10
C ARG A 85 10.85 13.21 -3.57
N GLY A 86 11.37 12.32 -4.42
CA GLY A 86 11.73 12.60 -5.81
C GLY A 86 13.23 12.89 -5.98
N GLY A 87 13.71 12.86 -7.23
CA GLY A 87 15.11 13.07 -7.58
C GLY A 87 15.66 12.05 -8.60
N PRO A 88 16.95 12.10 -8.94
CA PRO A 88 17.57 11.24 -9.95
C PRO A 88 17.86 9.80 -9.46
N THR A 89 17.21 9.37 -8.38
CA THR A 89 17.38 8.05 -7.78
C THR A 89 16.33 7.06 -8.31
N LEU A 90 16.45 5.79 -7.95
CA LEU A 90 15.48 4.75 -8.31
C LEU A 90 14.03 5.20 -8.03
N ASP A 91 13.24 5.33 -9.10
CA ASP A 91 11.84 5.72 -9.05
C ASP A 91 10.94 4.52 -9.36
N LEU A 92 10.57 3.80 -8.30
CA LEU A 92 9.60 2.70 -8.39
C LEU A 92 8.16 3.21 -8.56
N GLU A 93 7.89 4.47 -8.23
CA GLU A 93 6.56 5.07 -8.28
C GLU A 93 6.12 5.30 -9.73
N SER A 94 7.00 5.84 -10.57
CA SER A 94 6.73 5.97 -12.00
C SER A 94 6.52 4.59 -12.66
N ILE A 95 7.24 3.56 -12.21
CA ILE A 95 7.11 2.19 -12.73
C ILE A 95 5.75 1.58 -12.35
N THR A 96 5.28 1.75 -11.11
CA THR A 96 3.96 1.23 -10.70
C THR A 96 2.82 1.99 -11.33
N ALA A 97 2.93 3.32 -11.46
CA ALA A 97 1.94 4.16 -12.12
C ALA A 97 1.77 3.78 -13.60
N GLY A 98 2.88 3.52 -14.30
CA GLY A 98 2.86 3.01 -15.68
C GLY A 98 2.07 1.70 -15.80
N LEU A 99 2.22 0.76 -14.86
CA LEU A 99 1.50 -0.51 -14.91
C LEU A 99 -0.02 -0.34 -14.71
N VAL A 100 -0.46 0.57 -13.85
CA VAL A 100 -1.90 0.88 -13.69
C VAL A 100 -2.49 1.40 -15.01
N ASN A 101 -1.76 2.28 -15.68
CA ASN A 101 -2.15 2.81 -16.99
C ASN A 101 -2.18 1.72 -18.06
N ASP A 102 -1.20 0.80 -18.07
CA ASP A 102 -1.13 -0.33 -19.01
C ASP A 102 -2.30 -1.31 -18.85
N ILE A 103 -2.68 -1.64 -17.61
CA ILE A 103 -3.79 -2.56 -17.32
C ILE A 103 -5.12 -1.96 -17.80
N GLY A 104 -5.24 -0.63 -17.80
CA GLY A 104 -6.29 0.15 -18.45
C GLY A 104 -7.66 0.01 -17.77
N MET A 105 -8.23 1.12 -17.28
CA MET A 105 -9.56 1.13 -16.65
C MET A 105 -10.68 0.56 -17.54
N ARG A 106 -10.55 0.62 -18.87
CA ARG A 106 -11.53 0.04 -19.81
C ARG A 106 -11.66 -1.48 -19.68
N ARG A 107 -10.64 -2.19 -19.18
CA ARG A 107 -10.70 -3.65 -18.94
C ARG A 107 -11.41 -4.02 -17.64
N LEU A 108 -11.64 -3.04 -16.75
CA LEU A 108 -12.21 -3.26 -15.41
C LEU A 108 -13.69 -2.86 -15.30
N GLY A 109 -14.31 -2.40 -16.41
CA GLY A 109 -15.72 -2.01 -16.45
C GLY A 109 -16.02 -0.68 -15.74
N ARG A 110 -17.31 -0.38 -15.50
CA ARG A 110 -17.73 0.81 -14.75
C ARG A 110 -17.52 0.56 -13.25
N ALA A 111 -16.63 1.33 -12.64
CA ALA A 111 -16.41 1.25 -11.20
C ALA A 111 -17.67 1.66 -10.42
N PRO A 112 -18.12 0.86 -9.45
CA PRO A 112 -19.34 1.14 -8.66
C PRO A 112 -19.12 2.28 -7.65
N LEU A 113 -17.87 2.63 -7.38
CA LEU A 113 -17.46 3.72 -6.50
C LEU A 113 -16.27 4.44 -7.10
N ARG A 114 -16.15 5.74 -6.83
CA ARG A 114 -14.94 6.52 -7.08
C ARG A 114 -14.22 6.69 -5.75
N ALA A 115 -12.97 6.24 -5.70
CA ALA A 115 -12.09 6.33 -4.55
C ALA A 115 -10.75 6.90 -5.01
N GLY A 116 -10.10 7.67 -4.13
CA GLY A 116 -8.73 8.09 -4.31
C GLY A 116 -7.76 6.91 -4.31
N THR A 117 -6.52 7.16 -4.70
CA THR A 117 -5.43 6.16 -4.63
C THR A 117 -4.52 6.48 -3.45
N THR A 118 -4.10 5.45 -2.70
CA THR A 118 -2.99 5.56 -1.77
C THR A 118 -1.74 4.88 -2.35
N ARG A 119 -0.58 5.18 -1.77
CA ARG A 119 0.72 4.67 -2.16
C ARG A 119 1.46 4.22 -0.91
N LEU A 120 1.84 2.93 -0.87
CA LEU A 120 2.73 2.40 0.14
C LEU A 120 4.15 2.31 -0.41
N ARG A 121 5.03 3.18 0.09
CA ARG A 121 6.47 3.04 -0.11
C ARG A 121 7.03 2.15 0.99
N TRP A 122 7.67 1.05 0.64
CA TRP A 122 8.18 0.13 1.64
C TRP A 122 9.62 -0.29 1.37
N ALA A 123 10.34 -0.58 2.43
CA ALA A 123 11.67 -1.17 2.38
C ALA A 123 11.76 -2.30 3.40
N ALA A 124 12.50 -3.35 3.05
CA ALA A 124 12.77 -4.44 3.96
C ALA A 124 14.28 -4.72 4.01
N ARG A 125 14.79 -5.10 5.18
CA ARG A 125 16.19 -5.51 5.35
C ARG A 125 16.32 -6.58 6.42
N ILE A 126 17.39 -7.35 6.31
CA ILE A 126 17.85 -8.19 7.42
C ILE A 126 18.46 -7.29 8.50
N GLY A 127 18.21 -7.61 9.76
CA GLY A 127 18.79 -6.93 10.90
C GLY A 127 18.88 -7.85 12.11
N ASP A 128 19.58 -7.38 13.13
CA ASP A 128 19.72 -8.10 14.41
C ASP A 128 18.44 -7.92 15.24
N VAL A 129 17.46 -8.77 14.98
CA VAL A 129 16.16 -8.82 15.66
C VAL A 129 15.75 -10.28 15.89
N ASP A 130 15.12 -10.58 17.02
CA ASP A 130 14.65 -11.96 17.30
C ASP A 130 13.39 -12.34 16.52
N SER A 131 12.66 -11.35 15.99
CA SER A 131 11.43 -11.53 15.23
C SER A 131 11.20 -10.37 14.26
N PRO A 132 10.41 -10.57 13.19
CA PRO A 132 10.07 -9.51 12.26
C PRO A 132 9.49 -8.28 12.97
N ARG A 133 9.96 -7.09 12.59
CA ARG A 133 9.47 -5.80 13.09
C ARG A 133 8.98 -4.93 11.94
N VAL A 134 7.91 -4.18 12.18
CA VAL A 134 7.38 -3.21 11.23
C VAL A 134 7.33 -1.83 11.87
N SER A 135 7.66 -0.80 11.09
CA SER A 135 7.37 0.59 11.42
C SER A 135 6.55 1.18 10.28
N PHE A 136 5.36 1.68 10.59
CA PHE A 136 4.43 2.25 9.63
C PHE A 136 4.20 3.73 9.93
N ARG A 137 4.24 4.58 8.90
CA ARG A 137 4.08 6.03 9.05
C ARG A 137 3.29 6.60 7.87
N LEU A 138 2.37 7.51 8.17
CA LEU A 138 1.74 8.35 7.16
C LEU A 138 2.70 9.50 6.85
N LEU A 139 3.05 9.69 5.58
CA LEU A 139 3.92 10.79 5.15
C LEU A 139 3.11 12.00 4.69
N ASP A 140 1.99 11.74 4.01
CA ASP A 140 0.97 12.71 3.61
C ASP A 140 -0.37 11.98 3.39
N ASP A 141 -1.37 12.67 2.83
CA ASP A 141 -2.73 12.15 2.63
C ASP A 141 -2.79 10.91 1.73
N VAL A 142 -1.82 10.74 0.81
CA VAL A 142 -1.80 9.62 -0.16
C VAL A 142 -0.59 8.70 -0.02
N VAL A 143 0.52 9.14 0.58
CA VAL A 143 1.76 8.37 0.70
C VAL A 143 1.96 7.89 2.14
N ARG A 144 2.25 6.60 2.28
CA ARG A 144 2.66 5.95 3.53
C ARG A 144 4.01 5.29 3.35
N ALA A 145 4.74 5.17 4.44
CA ALA A 145 6.03 4.49 4.51
C ALA A 145 5.98 3.29 5.46
N ALA A 146 6.53 2.16 5.02
CA ALA A 146 6.75 0.98 5.87
C ALA A 146 8.22 0.54 5.85
N LEU A 147 8.82 0.38 7.02
CA LEU A 147 10.11 -0.29 7.18
C LEU A 147 9.87 -1.66 7.81
N ILE A 148 10.40 -2.70 7.20
CA ILE A 148 10.39 -4.06 7.72
C ILE A 148 11.82 -4.49 8.05
N VAL A 149 12.04 -4.99 9.26
CA VAL A 149 13.31 -5.60 9.66
C VAL A 149 13.04 -7.05 10.02
N VAL A 150 13.75 -7.97 9.37
CA VAL A 150 13.58 -9.42 9.54
C VAL A 150 14.88 -10.07 10.01
N PRO A 151 14.81 -11.24 10.68
CA PRO A 151 16.01 -11.95 11.10
C PRO A 151 16.74 -12.65 9.95
N SER A 152 16.04 -13.09 8.90
CA SER A 152 16.65 -13.91 7.84
C SER A 152 16.17 -13.59 6.41
N GLU A 153 16.86 -14.16 5.43
CA GLU A 153 16.58 -13.98 4.00
C GLU A 153 15.22 -14.58 3.56
N PRO A 154 14.79 -15.77 4.03
CA PRO A 154 13.44 -16.27 3.78
C PRO A 154 12.34 -15.26 4.09
N GLU A 155 12.34 -14.67 5.28
CA GLU A 155 11.30 -13.69 5.65
C GLU A 155 11.43 -12.38 4.86
N LEU A 156 12.64 -12.03 4.41
CA LEU A 156 12.87 -10.88 3.54
C LEU A 156 12.15 -11.05 2.20
N MET A 157 12.13 -12.27 1.65
CA MET A 157 11.45 -12.58 0.40
C MET A 157 9.92 -12.47 0.52
N ASP A 158 9.39 -12.71 1.71
CA ASP A 158 7.96 -12.65 2.03
C ASP A 158 7.46 -11.22 2.29
N ALA A 159 8.37 -10.27 2.55
CA ALA A 159 8.02 -8.88 2.86
C ALA A 159 7.17 -8.21 1.77
N GLN A 160 7.39 -8.52 0.49
CA GLN A 160 6.55 -7.99 -0.59
C GLN A 160 5.08 -8.35 -0.39
N ARG A 161 4.80 -9.62 -0.06
CA ARG A 161 3.42 -10.10 0.06
C ARG A 161 2.72 -9.46 1.24
N PHE A 162 3.41 -9.31 2.36
CA PHE A 162 2.90 -8.57 3.51
C PHE A 162 2.65 -7.09 3.18
N CYS A 163 3.58 -6.39 2.51
CA CYS A 163 3.37 -4.99 2.11
C CYS A 163 2.22 -4.83 1.12
N GLU A 164 2.05 -5.79 0.21
CA GLU A 164 0.89 -5.81 -0.69
C GLU A 164 -0.42 -5.93 0.08
N ASP A 165 -0.47 -6.77 1.12
CA ASP A 165 -1.64 -6.93 1.99
C ASP A 165 -1.91 -5.66 2.82
N LEU A 166 -0.87 -5.09 3.42
CA LEU A 166 -0.93 -3.85 4.19
C LEU A 166 -1.46 -2.67 3.34
N ALA A 167 -0.98 -2.54 2.10
CA ALA A 167 -1.39 -1.47 1.20
C ALA A 167 -2.90 -1.50 0.89
N VAL A 168 -3.48 -2.69 0.70
CA VAL A 168 -4.94 -2.85 0.49
C VAL A 168 -5.70 -2.37 1.72
N HIS A 169 -5.29 -2.81 2.91
CA HIS A 169 -6.02 -2.53 4.14
C HIS A 169 -5.94 -1.05 4.54
N ASP A 170 -4.78 -0.42 4.40
CA ASP A 170 -4.64 1.04 4.58
C ASP A 170 -5.51 1.83 3.57
N TRP A 171 -5.54 1.39 2.31
CA TRP A 171 -6.41 1.99 1.31
C TRP A 171 -7.89 1.84 1.68
N LEU A 172 -8.29 0.65 2.13
CA LEU A 172 -9.67 0.39 2.58
C LEU A 172 -10.08 1.35 3.70
N LEU A 173 -9.23 1.58 4.70
CA LEU A 173 -9.49 2.58 5.75
C LEU A 173 -9.63 3.99 5.17
N THR A 174 -8.72 4.39 4.30
CA THR A 174 -8.75 5.71 3.63
C THR A 174 -10.07 5.93 2.88
N VAL A 175 -10.55 4.91 2.14
CA VAL A 175 -11.82 4.99 1.41
C VAL A 175 -13.03 5.06 2.32
N LEU A 176 -13.02 4.34 3.45
CA LEU A 176 -14.11 4.42 4.42
C LEU A 176 -14.18 5.79 5.06
N THR A 177 -13.04 6.36 5.44
CA THR A 177 -12.97 7.71 6.03
C THR A 177 -13.46 8.77 5.04
N ASP A 178 -13.00 8.75 3.78
CA ASP A 178 -13.51 9.66 2.73
C ASP A 178 -15.03 9.51 2.51
N ALA A 179 -15.54 8.27 2.51
CA ALA A 179 -16.97 8.03 2.35
C ALA A 179 -17.80 8.55 3.53
N ILE A 180 -17.27 8.46 4.76
CA ILE A 180 -17.89 9.07 5.93
C ILE A 180 -17.91 10.59 5.75
N GLU A 181 -16.76 11.23 5.54
CA GLU A 181 -16.66 12.69 5.39
C GLU A 181 -17.59 13.24 4.31
N ARG A 182 -17.64 12.59 3.14
CA ARG A 182 -18.54 12.99 2.05
C ARG A 182 -20.01 12.81 2.41
N ALA A 183 -20.35 11.74 3.12
CA ALA A 183 -21.72 11.55 3.61
C ALA A 183 -22.11 12.56 4.70
N ASP A 184 -21.16 13.02 5.53
CA ASP A 184 -21.36 14.12 6.49
C ASP A 184 -21.69 15.43 5.76
N LEU A 185 -20.92 15.74 4.72
CA LEU A 185 -21.11 16.94 3.90
C LEU A 185 -22.45 16.93 3.15
N ALA A 186 -22.91 15.75 2.70
CA ALA A 186 -24.22 15.58 2.05
C ALA A 186 -25.42 15.70 3.01
N GLY A 187 -25.18 15.84 4.31
CA GLY A 187 -26.21 15.93 5.34
C GLY A 187 -26.59 14.56 5.93
N PRO A 188 -26.73 14.45 7.27
CA PRO A 188 -27.13 13.20 7.91
C PRO A 188 -28.48 12.72 7.37
N ALA A 189 -28.58 11.42 7.08
CA ALA A 189 -29.81 10.77 6.63
C ALA A 189 -30.37 11.26 5.27
N SER A 190 -29.55 11.89 4.42
CA SER A 190 -29.93 12.27 3.07
C SER A 190 -29.87 11.08 2.08
N PRO A 191 -30.64 11.12 0.98
CA PRO A 191 -30.51 10.14 -0.10
C PRO A 191 -29.09 10.10 -0.68
N GLU A 192 -28.46 11.27 -0.86
CA GLU A 192 -27.09 11.40 -1.37
C GLU A 192 -26.06 10.73 -0.44
N ALA A 193 -26.18 10.91 0.87
CA ALA A 193 -25.36 10.20 1.85
C ALA A 193 -25.51 8.66 1.71
N THR A 194 -26.73 8.18 1.45
CA THR A 194 -26.99 6.75 1.25
C THR A 194 -26.35 6.23 -0.05
N GLU A 195 -26.41 7.01 -1.14
CA GLU A 195 -25.77 6.68 -2.42
C GLU A 195 -24.24 6.63 -2.31
N ILE A 196 -23.64 7.41 -1.42
CA ILE A 196 -22.19 7.36 -1.12
C ILE A 196 -21.84 6.10 -0.31
N ILE A 197 -22.61 5.79 0.73
CA ILE A 197 -22.27 4.74 1.71
C ILE A 197 -22.56 3.33 1.18
N ALA A 198 -23.68 3.12 0.48
CA ALA A 198 -24.14 1.79 0.09
C ALA A 198 -23.11 1.01 -0.76
N PRO A 199 -22.45 1.60 -1.78
CA PRO A 199 -21.43 0.91 -2.57
C PRO A 199 -20.22 0.48 -1.73
N VAL A 200 -19.82 1.28 -0.74
CA VAL A 200 -18.69 0.96 0.15
C VAL A 200 -19.01 -0.27 0.99
N LEU A 201 -20.19 -0.30 1.62
CA LEU A 201 -20.62 -1.45 2.40
C LEU A 201 -20.82 -2.71 1.53
N GLN A 202 -21.38 -2.57 0.34
CA GLN A 202 -21.66 -3.70 -0.54
C GLN A 202 -20.40 -4.28 -1.19
N HIS A 203 -19.41 -3.45 -1.50
CA HIS A 203 -18.28 -3.87 -2.35
C HIS A 203 -16.93 -3.91 -1.66
N LEU A 204 -16.74 -3.17 -0.56
CA LEU A 204 -15.45 -3.07 0.11
C LEU A 204 -15.46 -3.66 1.51
N ALA A 205 -16.60 -3.66 2.22
CA ALA A 205 -16.63 -4.07 3.61
C ALA A 205 -16.20 -5.55 3.85
N HIS A 206 -16.38 -6.41 2.85
CA HIS A 206 -16.00 -7.83 2.93
C HIS A 206 -14.52 -8.07 2.55
N LEU A 207 -13.80 -7.05 2.09
CA LEU A 207 -12.40 -7.16 1.70
C LEU A 207 -11.44 -7.01 2.89
N TRP A 208 -11.95 -6.62 4.06
CA TRP A 208 -11.17 -6.55 5.29
C TRP A 208 -10.92 -7.94 5.85
N LEU A 209 -9.77 -8.51 5.48
CA LEU A 209 -9.32 -9.81 5.91
C LEU A 209 -7.82 -9.72 6.22
N PRO A 210 -7.43 -8.99 7.29
CA PRO A 210 -6.03 -8.89 7.66
C PRO A 210 -5.47 -10.30 7.88
N GLU A 211 -4.19 -10.48 7.55
CA GLU A 211 -3.45 -11.75 7.61
C GLU A 211 -3.85 -12.80 6.56
N ALA A 212 -5.00 -12.69 5.88
CA ALA A 212 -5.48 -13.74 4.95
C ALA A 212 -4.53 -14.00 3.78
N HIS A 213 -3.70 -13.01 3.45
CA HIS A 213 -2.71 -13.09 2.39
C HIS A 213 -1.28 -12.93 2.88
N THR A 214 -1.09 -12.82 4.19
CA THR A 214 0.22 -12.63 4.83
C THR A 214 0.89 -13.99 5.11
N PRO A 215 2.16 -14.17 4.72
CA PRO A 215 2.93 -15.37 5.05
C PRO A 215 2.96 -15.65 6.57
N PRO A 216 2.88 -16.92 7.01
CA PRO A 216 2.80 -17.28 8.43
C PRO A 216 3.82 -16.59 9.32
N GLU A 217 5.06 -16.49 8.85
CA GLU A 217 6.23 -15.93 9.53
C GLU A 217 6.09 -14.43 9.78
N LEU A 218 5.32 -13.74 8.94
CA LEU A 218 5.10 -12.29 9.02
C LEU A 218 3.76 -11.91 9.68
N ARG A 219 2.92 -12.86 10.07
CA ARG A 219 1.61 -12.54 10.69
C ARG A 219 1.74 -11.73 11.97
N GLY A 220 2.80 -11.94 12.75
CA GLY A 220 3.08 -11.16 13.96
C GLY A 220 3.23 -9.64 13.73
N LEU A 221 3.50 -9.22 12.49
CA LEU A 221 3.53 -7.80 12.12
C LEU A 221 2.15 -7.14 12.19
N TRP A 222 1.06 -7.89 11.93
CA TRP A 222 -0.31 -7.37 12.08
C TRP A 222 -0.65 -7.07 13.53
N THR A 223 -0.15 -7.87 14.48
CA THR A 223 -0.28 -7.58 15.90
C THR A 223 0.42 -6.29 16.30
N GLN A 224 1.62 -6.03 15.76
CA GLN A 224 2.36 -4.77 15.98
C GLN A 224 1.58 -3.58 15.41
N LEU A 225 1.10 -3.68 14.17
CA LEU A 225 0.26 -2.65 13.56
C LEU A 225 -1.03 -2.41 14.35
N GLN A 226 -1.61 -3.44 14.95
CA GLN A 226 -2.77 -3.27 15.80
C GLN A 226 -2.48 -2.50 17.08
N ALA A 227 -1.31 -2.73 17.68
CA ALA A 227 -0.89 -2.03 18.89
C ALA A 227 -0.58 -0.55 18.59
N ASP A 228 0.09 -0.28 17.46
CA ASP A 228 0.62 1.05 17.16
C ASP A 228 -0.35 1.94 16.39
N ALA A 229 -1.15 1.36 15.48
CA ALA A 229 -2.02 2.10 14.56
C ALA A 229 -3.51 1.72 14.68
N ALA A 230 -3.86 0.67 15.43
CA ALA A 230 -5.23 0.25 15.68
C ALA A 230 -6.13 0.06 14.44
N LEU A 231 -5.54 -0.24 13.28
CA LEU A 231 -6.19 -0.38 11.97
C LEU A 231 -7.48 -1.20 11.97
N THR A 232 -7.49 -2.35 12.65
CA THR A 232 -8.67 -3.24 12.74
C THR A 232 -9.77 -2.64 13.63
N ALA A 233 -9.40 -1.94 14.70
CA ALA A 233 -10.36 -1.25 15.53
C ALA A 233 -10.99 -0.07 14.77
N GLU A 234 -10.15 0.70 14.07
CA GLU A 234 -10.57 1.80 13.20
C GLU A 234 -11.54 1.34 12.11
N TRP A 235 -11.23 0.21 11.45
CA TRP A 235 -12.10 -0.39 10.46
C TRP A 235 -13.49 -0.73 11.03
N ARG A 236 -13.53 -1.45 12.17
CA ARG A 236 -14.79 -1.87 12.79
C ARG A 236 -15.65 -0.68 13.18
N ASN A 237 -15.01 0.35 13.77
CA ASN A 237 -15.70 1.58 14.15
C ASN A 237 -16.26 2.32 12.93
N SER A 238 -15.48 2.42 11.85
CA SER A 238 -15.89 3.07 10.61
C SER A 238 -17.05 2.35 9.93
N VAL A 239 -16.99 1.01 9.83
CA VAL A 239 -18.10 0.21 9.29
C VAL A 239 -19.36 0.33 10.15
N ALA A 240 -19.22 0.32 11.48
CA ALA A 240 -20.35 0.52 12.38
C ALA A 240 -20.99 1.91 12.18
N HIS A 241 -20.17 2.96 12.07
CA HIS A 241 -20.63 4.33 11.80
C HIS A 241 -21.40 4.43 10.48
N LEU A 242 -20.85 3.86 9.41
CA LEU A 242 -21.51 3.80 8.09
C LEU A 242 -22.86 3.07 8.15
N ARG A 243 -22.92 1.91 8.81
CA ARG A 243 -24.17 1.15 8.99
C ARG A 243 -25.21 1.95 9.77
N ASN A 244 -24.81 2.62 10.84
CA ASN A 244 -25.70 3.45 11.65
C ASN A 244 -26.31 4.58 10.82
N ARG A 245 -25.55 5.21 9.92
CA ARG A 245 -26.06 6.26 9.02
C ARG A 245 -27.11 5.75 8.06
N VAL A 246 -26.90 4.59 7.45
CA VAL A 246 -27.89 3.97 6.56
C VAL A 246 -29.17 3.64 7.33
N MET A 247 -29.04 3.12 8.56
CA MET A 247 -30.20 2.91 9.43
C MET A 247 -30.91 4.24 9.71
N MET A 248 -30.22 5.28 10.15
CA MET A 248 -30.85 6.59 10.40
C MET A 248 -31.57 7.17 9.17
N ALA A 249 -31.02 7.00 7.97
CA ALA A 249 -31.66 7.38 6.71
C ALA A 249 -32.95 6.59 6.43
N MET A 250 -32.95 5.28 6.67
CA MET A 250 -34.17 4.47 6.53
C MET A 250 -35.24 4.87 7.56
N TRP A 251 -34.84 5.20 8.79
CA TRP A 251 -35.74 5.64 9.84
C TRP A 251 -36.33 7.03 9.58
N SER A 252 -35.54 7.97 9.05
CA SER A 252 -36.06 9.30 8.68
C SER A 252 -37.06 9.21 7.53
N ALA A 253 -36.80 8.35 6.53
CA ALA A 253 -37.68 8.14 5.38
C ALA A 253 -39.02 7.48 5.74
N THR A 254 -39.08 6.73 6.85
CA THR A 254 -40.29 6.01 7.31
C THR A 254 -41.13 6.80 8.31
N ARG A 255 -40.69 7.99 8.76
CA ARG A 255 -41.53 8.86 9.60
C ARG A 255 -42.66 9.47 8.76
N PRO A 256 -43.94 9.26 9.11
CA PRO A 256 -45.04 9.94 8.43
C PRO A 256 -44.95 11.45 8.69
N ASN A 257 -45.14 12.24 7.62
CA ASN A 257 -45.14 13.70 7.66
C ASN A 257 -46.39 14.19 8.41
N ARG A 258 -46.35 14.16 9.75
CA ARG A 258 -47.47 14.55 10.61
C ARG A 258 -47.32 16.00 11.06
N ILE A 259 -47.49 16.93 10.13
CA ILE A 259 -47.98 18.29 10.44
C ILE A 259 -48.88 18.75 9.29
N GLY A 260 -50.17 18.44 9.40
CA GLY A 260 -51.25 19.14 8.73
C GLY A 260 -52.21 19.58 9.81
N TYR A 261 -52.17 20.87 10.15
CA TYR A 261 -53.08 21.52 11.08
C TYR A 261 -54.53 21.33 10.62
N GLU A 262 -55.39 20.87 11.53
CA GLU A 262 -56.82 21.14 11.45
C GLU A 262 -57.03 22.65 11.67
N VAL A 263 -57.66 23.31 10.70
CA VAL A 263 -58.59 24.44 10.91
C VAL A 263 -59.71 24.31 9.89
#